data_AF-A0AA42HKX5-F1
#
_entry.id   AF-A0AA42HKX5-F1
#
_cell.length_a   1.000
_cell.length_b   1.000
_cell.length_c   1.000
_cell.angle_alpha   90.00
_cell.angle_beta   90.00
_cell.angle_gamma   90.00
#
_symmetry.space_group_name_H-M   'P 1'
#
loop_
_entity.id
_entity.type
_entity.pdbx_description
1 polymer ?
#
loop_
_entity_poly.entity_id
_entity_poly.type
_entity_poly.pdbx_seq_one_letter_code
_entity_poly.pdbx_strand_id
1 'polypeptide(L)'
;ATGAAAGAAGAAAKSGASRWLGPLAGLAAGGLLASMFMGDGFQGMQFLDILIIALIAFIAFRFIASRRRQQQGQQPAMAGGHAPMQREMPAAPPSIFGGASRPVMDSRPVINAPSWFDETRFIGAAREHFMSLQQHWDANEMDKIAEFVTPQMLQFLKQERADLGDAYQSTYIDNLDVQLEGVDDQAEKTIATLTFSGVSKSSRFDQGEPFSESWRMERAQGDNQPWLVAGIRQN
;
A
#
# COMPACT_ATOMS: atom_id res chain seq x y z
N ALA A 1 -61.25 -32.02 -60.39
CA ALA A 1 -60.07 -32.01 -61.28
C ALA A 1 -58.90 -31.45 -60.48
N THR A 2 -57.97 -32.31 -60.08
CA THR A 2 -56.56 -32.32 -60.56
C THR A 2 -55.72 -31.24 -59.87
N GLY A 3 -54.74 -31.51 -59.02
CA GLY A 3 -53.91 -32.70 -58.88
C GLY A 3 -52.47 -32.36 -59.24
N ALA A 4 -51.54 -32.82 -58.38
CA ALA A 4 -50.13 -33.11 -58.66
C ALA A 4 -49.18 -31.89 -58.85
N ALA A 5 -48.20 -31.71 -57.95
CA ALA A 5 -46.87 -32.36 -57.96
C ALA A 5 -45.95 -31.71 -59.02
N ALA A 6 -44.64 -31.52 -58.85
CA ALA A 6 -43.64 -31.79 -57.83
C ALA A 6 -42.32 -31.16 -58.34
N GLY A 7 -41.28 -31.19 -57.50
CA GLY A 7 -39.87 -31.10 -57.93
C GLY A 7 -39.13 -29.94 -57.26
N ALA A 8 -38.43 -30.12 -56.13
CA ALA A 8 -37.13 -30.79 -55.95
C ALA A 8 -35.98 -30.01 -56.63
N ALA A 9 -34.77 -29.84 -56.07
CA ALA A 9 -34.19 -30.05 -54.76
C ALA A 9 -32.80 -29.37 -54.82
N GLY A 10 -32.25 -28.95 -53.67
CA GLY A 10 -30.87 -28.48 -53.57
C GLY A 10 -30.50 -28.25 -52.11
N ALA A 11 -29.88 -29.26 -51.51
CA ALA A 11 -29.42 -29.27 -50.11
C ALA A 11 -27.94 -28.87 -50.01
N ALA A 12 -27.57 -28.18 -48.93
CA ALA A 12 -26.25 -28.33 -48.29
C ALA A 12 -26.26 -27.88 -46.81
N ALA A 13 -25.86 -28.83 -45.96
CA ALA A 13 -25.20 -28.78 -44.64
C ALA A 13 -25.81 -27.99 -43.45
N LYS A 14 -26.04 -28.76 -42.37
CA LYS A 14 -26.30 -28.33 -40.99
C LYS A 14 -24.99 -27.94 -40.29
N SER A 15 -24.98 -26.82 -39.58
CA SER A 15 -24.21 -26.67 -38.33
C SER A 15 -25.05 -25.90 -37.31
N GLY A 16 -24.95 -26.31 -36.05
CA GLY A 16 -26.02 -26.21 -35.06
C GLY A 16 -26.13 -24.91 -34.27
N ALA A 17 -27.23 -24.88 -33.52
CA ALA A 17 -27.68 -23.92 -32.52
C ALA A 17 -28.13 -22.55 -33.06
N SER A 18 -29.40 -22.39 -33.41
CA SER A 18 -30.54 -22.17 -32.50
C SER A 18 -30.34 -21.00 -31.55
N ARG A 19 -31.17 -19.96 -31.50
CA ARG A 19 -32.43 -19.57 -32.17
C ARG A 19 -32.65 -18.14 -31.70
N TRP A 20 -33.49 -17.39 -32.42
CA TRP A 20 -34.24 -16.24 -31.90
C TRP A 20 -33.47 -14.91 -31.93
N LEU A 21 -33.49 -14.19 -33.06
CA LEU A 21 -34.48 -13.13 -33.30
C LEU A 21 -34.68 -12.24 -32.06
N GLY A 22 -34.09 -11.03 -32.11
CA GLY A 22 -34.34 -9.93 -31.18
C GLY A 22 -35.81 -9.47 -31.15
N PRO A 23 -36.18 -8.33 -30.51
CA PRO A 23 -35.49 -7.04 -30.60
C PRO A 23 -35.44 -6.23 -29.27
N LEU A 24 -34.75 -5.09 -29.32
CA LEU A 24 -34.63 -4.06 -28.27
C LEU A 24 -35.98 -3.48 -27.77
N ALA A 25 -36.52 -3.90 -26.61
CA ALA A 25 -37.76 -3.25 -26.11
C ALA A 25 -38.04 -3.25 -24.59
N GLY A 26 -37.17 -3.71 -23.68
CA GLY A 26 -37.59 -3.98 -22.29
C GLY A 26 -36.90 -3.21 -21.14
N LEU A 27 -35.78 -2.52 -21.37
CA LEU A 27 -34.92 -1.98 -20.30
C LEU A 27 -35.24 -0.53 -19.92
N ALA A 28 -36.49 -0.22 -19.61
CA ALA A 28 -36.87 1.09 -19.05
C ALA A 28 -37.84 1.03 -17.85
N ALA A 29 -38.40 -0.15 -17.52
CA ALA A 29 -39.41 -0.28 -16.46
C ALA A 29 -38.95 -1.00 -15.18
N GLY A 30 -37.64 -1.32 -15.06
CA GLY A 30 -37.08 -1.94 -13.84
C GLY A 30 -36.57 -0.95 -12.78
N GLY A 31 -36.37 0.32 -13.13
CA GLY A 31 -35.75 1.30 -12.22
C GLY A 31 -36.69 1.87 -11.14
N LEU A 32 -38.00 1.91 -11.37
CA LEU A 32 -38.94 2.56 -10.45
C LEU A 32 -39.42 1.64 -9.32
N LEU A 33 -39.60 0.33 -9.58
CA LEU A 33 -39.95 -0.62 -8.52
C LEU A 33 -38.75 -0.91 -7.58
N ALA A 34 -37.49 -0.82 -8.08
CA ALA A 34 -36.29 -0.92 -7.25
C ALA A 34 -36.14 0.25 -6.26
N SER A 35 -36.60 1.44 -6.64
CA SER A 35 -36.58 2.63 -5.77
C SER A 35 -37.62 2.61 -4.65
N MET A 36 -38.62 1.72 -4.68
CA MET A 36 -39.63 1.58 -3.62
C MET A 36 -39.35 0.42 -2.65
N PHE A 37 -38.45 -0.51 -3.00
CA PHE A 37 -38.10 -1.67 -2.15
C PHE A 37 -36.74 -1.52 -1.43
N MET A 38 -35.97 -0.48 -1.75
CA MET A 38 -34.75 -0.09 -1.02
C MET A 38 -35.01 1.04 -0.02
N GLY A 39 -36.27 1.17 0.39
CA GLY A 39 -36.68 1.82 1.63
C GLY A 39 -37.06 0.73 2.61
N ASP A 40 -36.28 0.63 3.69
CA ASP A 40 -36.60 -0.06 4.95
C ASP A 40 -36.98 -1.56 4.87
N GLY A 41 -36.04 -2.42 5.28
CA GLY A 41 -36.35 -3.81 5.67
C GLY A 41 -35.75 -4.92 4.80
N PHE A 42 -34.60 -5.44 5.25
CA PHE A 42 -34.03 -6.77 4.97
C PHE A 42 -35.01 -7.83 4.41
N GLN A 43 -34.68 -8.48 3.28
CA GLN A 43 -34.86 -9.94 3.06
C GLN A 43 -34.34 -10.41 1.68
N GLY A 44 -33.16 -11.04 1.68
CA GLY A 44 -32.58 -11.76 0.55
C GLY A 44 -31.09 -11.48 0.44
N MET A 45 -30.23 -12.48 0.73
CA MET A 45 -28.77 -12.34 0.65
C MET A 45 -28.39 -11.70 -0.69
N GLN A 46 -27.83 -10.51 -0.64
CA GLN A 46 -27.43 -9.75 -1.81
C GLN A 46 -26.17 -10.40 -2.40
N PHE A 47 -25.98 -10.30 -3.72
CA PHE A 47 -24.73 -10.77 -4.35
C PHE A 47 -23.49 -10.11 -3.71
N LEU A 48 -23.65 -8.89 -3.17
CA LEU A 48 -22.66 -8.19 -2.37
C LEU A 48 -22.33 -8.92 -1.05
N ASP A 49 -23.30 -9.51 -0.37
CA ASP A 49 -23.08 -10.32 0.85
C ASP A 49 -22.27 -11.58 0.53
N ILE A 50 -22.55 -12.21 -0.63
CA ILE A 50 -21.79 -13.38 -1.10
C ILE A 50 -20.34 -12.99 -1.41
N LEU A 51 -20.11 -11.82 -2.00
CA LEU A 51 -18.76 -11.30 -2.26
C LEU A 51 -18.00 -10.95 -0.97
N ILE A 52 -18.67 -10.37 0.02
CA ILE A 52 -18.08 -10.06 1.33
C ILE A 52 -17.72 -11.35 2.07
N ILE A 53 -18.60 -12.36 2.06
CA ILE A 53 -18.31 -13.68 2.64
C ILE A 53 -17.15 -14.37 1.89
N ALA A 54 -17.08 -14.26 0.57
CA ALA A 54 -15.98 -14.80 -0.23
C ALA A 54 -14.64 -14.10 0.07
N LEU A 55 -14.65 -12.77 0.27
CA LEU A 55 -13.48 -11.99 0.66
C LEU A 55 -12.98 -12.37 2.06
N ILE A 56 -13.88 -12.52 3.03
CA ILE A 56 -13.55 -12.96 4.40
C ILE A 56 -12.98 -14.40 4.38
N ALA A 57 -13.58 -15.30 3.61
CA ALA A 57 -13.09 -16.67 3.44
C ALA A 57 -11.71 -16.71 2.76
N PHE A 58 -11.47 -15.83 1.78
CA PHE A 58 -10.17 -15.72 1.10
C PHE A 58 -9.06 -15.22 2.04
N ILE A 59 -9.33 -14.20 2.86
CA ILE A 59 -8.38 -13.69 3.86
C ILE A 59 -8.07 -14.75 4.91
N ALA A 60 -9.09 -15.46 5.42
CA ALA A 60 -8.91 -16.55 6.36
C ALA A 60 -8.08 -17.71 5.76
N PHE A 61 -8.37 -18.11 4.51
CA PHE A 61 -7.61 -19.14 3.80
C PHE A 61 -6.16 -18.72 3.55
N ARG A 62 -5.93 -17.47 3.15
CA ARG A 62 -4.58 -16.90 2.93
C ARG A 62 -3.77 -16.89 4.22
N PHE A 63 -4.39 -16.58 5.35
CA PHE A 63 -3.74 -16.51 6.65
C PHE A 63 -3.41 -17.91 7.23
N ILE A 64 -4.26 -18.91 6.98
CA ILE A 64 -3.98 -20.31 7.36
C ILE A 64 -2.90 -20.93 6.43
N ALA A 65 -2.95 -20.61 5.13
CA ALA A 65 -1.97 -21.07 4.14
C ALA A 65 -0.59 -20.42 4.33
N SER A 66 -0.52 -19.15 4.74
CA SER A 66 0.76 -18.49 5.08
C SER A 66 1.38 -19.06 6.36
N ARG A 67 0.55 -19.42 7.36
CA ARG A 67 1.01 -20.09 8.59
C ARG A 67 1.54 -21.51 8.33
N ARG A 68 0.97 -22.26 7.38
CA ARG A 68 1.49 -23.58 6.97
C ARG A 68 2.78 -23.50 6.14
N ARG A 69 3.02 -22.40 5.40
CA ARG A 69 4.29 -22.17 4.69
C ARG A 69 5.44 -21.79 5.62
N GLN A 70 5.16 -21.20 6.79
CA GLN A 70 6.17 -20.96 7.84
C GLN A 70 6.47 -22.20 8.72
N GLN A 71 5.66 -23.25 8.68
CA GLN A 71 5.96 -24.55 9.34
C GLN A 71 6.72 -25.55 8.44
N GLN A 72 7.08 -25.17 7.21
CA GLN A 72 7.94 -25.94 6.31
C GLN A 72 9.37 -25.35 6.17
N GLY A 73 9.75 -24.44 7.06
CA GLY A 73 11.15 -24.07 7.27
C GLY A 73 11.68 -24.77 8.51
N GLN A 74 12.61 -25.72 8.32
CA GLN A 74 13.46 -26.36 9.33
C GLN A 74 12.91 -27.62 10.03
N GLN A 75 13.23 -28.78 9.45
CA GLN A 75 13.83 -29.94 10.12
C GLN A 75 14.28 -30.96 9.05
N PRO A 76 15.39 -31.72 9.25
CA PRO A 76 15.46 -32.69 10.33
C PRO A 76 16.78 -32.73 11.14
N ALA A 77 16.58 -33.26 12.35
CA ALA A 77 17.52 -33.41 13.44
C ALA A 77 18.60 -34.48 13.21
N MET A 78 19.76 -34.22 13.80
CA MET A 78 20.90 -35.10 14.00
C MET A 78 20.55 -36.26 14.95
N ALA A 79 20.85 -37.49 14.52
CA ALA A 79 20.86 -38.67 15.36
C ALA A 79 22.17 -39.45 15.15
N GLY A 80 22.99 -39.49 16.20
CA GLY A 80 23.79 -40.64 16.61
C GLY A 80 24.96 -41.12 15.74
N GLY A 81 26.18 -40.95 16.27
CA GLY A 81 27.06 -42.10 16.46
C GLY A 81 28.28 -42.27 15.56
N HIS A 82 29.42 -42.42 16.25
CA HIS A 82 30.64 -43.19 15.92
C HIS A 82 31.75 -42.52 15.08
N ALA A 83 32.97 -42.76 15.55
CA ALA A 83 34.26 -42.14 15.20
C ALA A 83 34.95 -42.81 13.97
N PRO A 84 36.28 -42.66 13.79
CA PRO A 84 36.97 -41.55 13.15
C PRO A 84 37.66 -42.02 11.84
N MET A 85 37.76 -41.18 10.80
CA MET A 85 38.68 -41.46 9.68
C MET A 85 39.36 -40.20 9.15
N GLN A 86 40.61 -40.08 9.58
CA GLN A 86 41.77 -39.55 8.89
C GLN A 86 41.64 -39.54 7.36
N ARG A 87 41.78 -38.36 6.73
CA ARG A 87 42.17 -38.26 5.32
C ARG A 87 42.93 -36.97 5.04
N GLU A 88 44.18 -37.20 4.65
CA GLU A 88 45.22 -36.30 4.16
C GLU A 88 44.77 -35.01 3.43
N MET A 89 45.50 -33.94 3.73
CA MET A 89 45.62 -32.68 2.98
C MET A 89 45.98 -32.90 1.50
N PRO A 90 45.62 -31.93 0.65
CA PRO A 90 46.65 -31.27 -0.16
C PRO A 90 46.71 -29.77 0.12
N ALA A 91 47.94 -29.25 0.13
CA ALA A 91 48.29 -27.88 0.41
C ALA A 91 47.72 -26.88 -0.62
N ALA A 92 47.20 -25.75 -0.13
CA ALA A 92 46.95 -24.54 -0.91
C ALA A 92 47.92 -23.43 -0.45
N PRO A 93 48.45 -22.61 -1.38
CA PRO A 93 49.60 -21.75 -1.14
C PRO A 93 49.30 -20.55 -0.22
N PRO A 94 50.31 -19.94 0.42
CA PRO A 94 50.11 -18.83 1.34
C PRO A 94 49.68 -17.56 0.58
N SER A 95 48.49 -17.04 0.92
CA SER A 95 48.08 -15.71 0.49
C SER A 95 48.76 -14.66 1.37
N ILE A 96 49.79 -14.01 0.82
CA ILE A 96 50.51 -12.85 1.34
C ILE A 96 49.67 -11.58 1.11
N PHE A 97 48.50 -11.48 1.74
CA PHE A 97 47.84 -10.18 1.85
C PHE A 97 47.18 -10.05 3.21
N GLY A 98 47.84 -9.25 4.04
CA GLY A 98 47.55 -9.05 5.45
C GLY A 98 46.11 -8.61 5.71
N GLY A 99 45.62 -9.05 6.86
CA GLY A 99 44.40 -8.57 7.47
C GLY A 99 44.45 -7.05 7.60
N ALA A 100 43.61 -6.39 6.82
CA ALA A 100 43.01 -5.13 7.21
C ALA A 100 41.52 -5.42 7.36
N SER A 101 41.08 -5.58 8.60
CA SER A 101 39.70 -5.32 8.98
C SER A 101 39.41 -3.90 8.54
N ARG A 102 38.87 -3.72 7.33
CA ARG A 102 38.40 -2.41 6.90
C ARG A 102 37.27 -2.06 7.88
N PRO A 103 37.34 -0.92 8.60
CA PRO A 103 36.17 -0.48 9.33
C PRO A 103 35.05 -0.37 8.29
N VAL A 104 33.92 -1.04 8.56
CA VAL A 104 32.66 -0.68 7.94
C VAL A 104 32.45 0.75 8.40
N MET A 105 32.86 1.71 7.58
CA MET A 105 32.42 3.08 7.75
C MET A 105 30.91 3.00 7.60
N ASP A 106 30.24 3.17 8.74
CA ASP A 106 28.85 3.56 8.79
C ASP A 106 28.76 4.79 7.89
N SER A 107 28.24 4.61 6.68
CA SER A 107 28.05 5.68 5.71
C SER A 107 26.95 6.57 6.26
N ARG A 108 27.30 7.38 7.26
CA ARG A 108 26.44 8.43 7.77
C ARG A 108 26.02 9.26 6.55
N PRO A 109 24.71 9.46 6.35
CA PRO A 109 24.23 10.23 5.23
C PRO A 109 24.91 11.59 5.22
N VAL A 110 25.31 12.05 4.03
CA VAL A 110 25.94 13.34 3.85
C VAL A 110 24.91 14.41 4.22
N ILE A 111 25.08 15.01 5.40
CA ILE A 111 24.29 16.18 5.82
C ILE A 111 24.97 17.41 5.23
N ASN A 112 24.52 17.83 4.04
CA ASN A 112 24.84 19.13 3.46
C ASN A 112 23.82 20.17 3.98
N ALA A 113 23.84 20.39 5.30
CA ALA A 113 22.91 21.29 5.96
C ALA A 113 23.37 22.76 5.87
N PRO A 114 22.44 23.70 5.62
CA PRO A 114 22.71 25.13 5.75
C PRO A 114 23.17 25.50 7.16
N SER A 115 23.96 26.57 7.31
CA SER A 115 24.45 27.02 8.63
C SER A 115 23.35 27.48 9.60
N TRP A 116 22.18 27.86 9.07
CA TRP A 116 21.01 28.24 9.87
C TRP A 116 20.15 27.05 10.30
N PHE A 117 20.42 25.84 9.79
CA PHE A 117 19.60 24.67 10.06
C PHE A 117 19.85 24.14 11.48
N ASP A 118 18.78 24.02 12.26
CA ASP A 118 18.79 23.43 13.60
C ASP A 118 18.01 22.12 13.57
N GLU A 119 18.75 21.00 13.60
CA GLU A 119 18.20 19.65 13.55
C GLU A 119 17.21 19.37 14.69
N THR A 120 17.53 19.78 15.91
CA THR A 120 16.68 19.47 17.09
C THR A 120 15.34 20.19 16.98
N ARG A 121 15.37 21.46 16.60
CA ARG A 121 14.15 22.24 16.39
C ARG A 121 13.37 21.73 15.18
N PHE A 122 14.07 21.33 14.13
CA PHE A 122 13.44 20.78 12.93
C PHE A 122 12.73 19.46 13.20
N ILE A 123 13.35 18.51 13.91
CA ILE A 123 12.72 17.24 14.30
C ILE A 123 11.49 17.46 15.19
N GLY A 124 11.58 18.39 16.15
CA GLY A 124 10.43 18.78 16.97
C GLY A 124 9.27 19.33 16.14
N ALA A 125 9.55 20.26 15.22
CA ALA A 125 8.55 20.80 14.32
C ALA A 125 7.98 19.75 13.35
N ALA A 126 8.81 18.82 12.85
CA ALA A 126 8.39 17.76 11.95
C ALA A 126 7.39 16.80 12.62
N ARG A 127 7.58 16.52 13.92
CA ARG A 127 6.63 15.74 14.73
C ARG A 127 5.26 16.42 14.83
N GLU A 128 5.24 17.72 15.11
CA GLU A 128 3.99 18.50 15.18
C GLU A 128 3.31 18.57 13.80
N HIS A 129 4.10 18.73 12.76
CA HIS A 129 3.64 18.75 11.37
C HIS A 129 2.98 17.42 10.98
N PHE A 130 3.61 16.30 11.33
CA PHE A 130 3.06 14.96 11.12
C PHE A 130 1.69 14.80 11.79
N MET A 131 1.59 15.15 13.08
CA MET A 131 0.34 15.02 13.83
C MET A 131 -0.77 15.93 13.27
N SER A 132 -0.41 17.15 12.86
CA SER A 132 -1.36 18.09 12.26
C SER A 132 -1.88 17.58 10.91
N LEU A 133 -0.99 17.05 10.05
CA LEU A 133 -1.38 16.48 8.78
C LEU A 133 -2.33 15.29 8.96
N GLN A 134 -2.04 14.38 9.90
CA GLN A 134 -2.89 13.25 10.25
C GLN A 134 -4.28 13.71 10.73
N GLN A 135 -4.32 14.71 11.61
CA GLN A 135 -5.58 15.26 12.10
C GLN A 135 -6.45 15.84 10.97
N HIS A 136 -5.85 16.64 10.07
CA HIS A 136 -6.59 17.23 8.95
C HIS A 136 -6.98 16.18 7.91
N TRP A 137 -6.16 15.16 7.70
CA TRP A 137 -6.48 14.01 6.86
C TRP A 137 -7.71 13.25 7.39
N ASP A 138 -7.71 12.94 8.68
CA ASP A 138 -8.81 12.22 9.33
C ASP A 138 -10.13 13.00 9.26
N ALA A 139 -10.04 14.33 9.41
CA ALA A 139 -11.17 15.26 9.34
C ALA A 139 -11.59 15.63 7.91
N ASN A 140 -10.89 15.15 6.86
CA ASN A 140 -11.12 15.51 5.47
C ASN A 140 -10.99 17.01 5.17
N GLU A 141 -10.08 17.72 5.85
CA GLU A 141 -9.88 19.16 5.72
C GLU A 141 -8.80 19.49 4.67
N MET A 142 -9.08 19.20 3.39
CA MET A 142 -8.10 19.37 2.30
C MET A 142 -7.57 20.80 2.14
N ASP A 143 -8.37 21.81 2.48
CA ASP A 143 -7.94 23.22 2.45
C ASP A 143 -6.88 23.52 3.52
N LYS A 144 -6.91 22.80 4.65
CA LYS A 144 -5.89 22.89 5.71
C LYS A 144 -4.63 22.13 5.34
N ILE A 145 -4.78 20.94 4.76
CA ILE A 145 -3.65 20.15 4.24
C ILE A 145 -2.81 20.95 3.24
N ALA A 146 -3.42 21.82 2.44
CA ALA A 146 -2.72 22.66 1.46
C ALA A 146 -1.64 23.58 2.08
N GLU A 147 -1.72 23.88 3.38
CA GLU A 147 -0.72 24.71 4.10
C GLU A 147 0.56 23.91 4.43
N PHE A 148 0.49 22.58 4.40
CA PHE A 148 1.53 21.66 4.87
C PHE A 148 2.27 20.95 3.73
N VAL A 149 1.67 20.90 2.54
CA VAL A 149 2.17 20.09 1.43
C VAL A 149 2.41 20.93 0.17
N THR A 150 3.26 20.44 -0.74
CA THR A 150 3.43 21.11 -2.04
C THR A 150 2.16 21.01 -2.88
N PRO A 151 1.93 21.91 -3.85
CA PRO A 151 0.75 21.84 -4.72
C PRO A 151 0.61 20.51 -5.45
N GLN A 152 1.73 19.87 -5.81
CA GLN A 152 1.76 18.57 -6.47
C GLN A 152 1.31 17.46 -5.51
N MET A 153 1.83 17.46 -4.27
CA MET A 153 1.42 16.51 -3.24
C MET A 153 -0.06 16.69 -2.85
N LEU A 154 -0.56 17.92 -2.80
CA LEU A 154 -1.97 18.18 -2.52
C LEU A 154 -2.89 17.51 -3.55
N GLN A 155 -2.54 17.56 -4.83
CA GLN A 155 -3.33 16.91 -5.88
C GLN A 155 -3.34 15.38 -5.72
N PHE A 156 -2.21 14.80 -5.36
CA PHE A 156 -2.11 13.37 -5.07
C PHE A 156 -3.00 12.99 -3.88
N LEU A 157 -2.89 13.71 -2.75
CA LEU A 157 -3.70 13.45 -1.55
C LEU A 157 -5.21 13.61 -1.79
N LYS A 158 -5.61 14.58 -2.62
CA LYS A 158 -7.03 14.74 -3.01
C LYS A 158 -7.57 13.54 -3.78
N GLN A 159 -6.75 12.92 -4.63
CA GLN A 159 -7.15 11.72 -5.37
C GLN A 159 -7.26 10.52 -4.43
N GLU A 160 -6.25 10.30 -3.59
CA GLU A 160 -6.26 9.24 -2.58
C GLU A 160 -7.46 9.37 -1.63
N ARG A 161 -7.79 10.60 -1.23
CA ARG A 161 -8.97 10.87 -0.40
C ARG A 161 -10.28 10.58 -1.13
N ALA A 162 -10.38 10.92 -2.42
CA ALA A 162 -11.57 10.64 -3.21
C ALA A 162 -11.83 9.13 -3.35
N ASP A 163 -10.78 8.31 -3.42
CA ASP A 163 -10.87 6.85 -3.49
C ASP A 163 -11.35 6.23 -2.17
N LEU A 164 -11.06 6.87 -1.03
CA LEU A 164 -11.53 6.46 0.30
C LEU A 164 -12.99 6.85 0.59
N GLY A 165 -13.52 7.85 -0.13
CA GLY A 165 -14.87 8.39 0.04
C GLY A 165 -15.04 9.31 1.26
N ASP A 166 -16.29 9.59 1.63
CA ASP A 166 -16.63 10.61 2.64
C ASP A 166 -16.54 10.13 4.10
N ALA A 167 -16.06 8.91 4.33
CA ALA A 167 -15.95 8.38 5.68
C ALA A 167 -14.83 9.09 6.47
N TYR A 168 -15.19 9.66 7.63
CA TYR A 168 -14.19 10.15 8.58
C TYR A 168 -13.27 9.01 9.00
N GLN A 169 -11.97 9.30 9.06
CA GLN A 169 -10.98 8.37 9.59
C GLN A 169 -10.68 8.73 11.04
N SER A 170 -10.11 7.80 11.78
CA SER A 170 -9.66 8.05 13.15
C SER A 170 -8.39 7.27 13.37
N THR A 171 -7.29 8.01 13.42
CA THR A 171 -5.95 7.47 13.52
C THR A 171 -5.33 7.95 14.82
N TYR A 172 -4.94 7.01 15.67
CA TYR A 172 -4.15 7.28 16.86
C TYR A 172 -2.73 6.79 16.63
N ILE A 173 -1.75 7.61 17.01
CA ILE A 173 -0.33 7.32 16.80
C ILE A 173 0.34 7.18 18.15
N ASP A 174 0.82 5.97 18.42
CA ASP A 174 1.58 5.65 19.62
C ASP A 174 3.06 5.51 19.29
N ASN A 175 3.91 5.93 20.23
CA ASN A 175 5.37 5.79 20.16
C ASN A 175 5.99 6.34 18.87
N LEU A 176 5.52 7.51 18.40
CA LEU A 176 6.11 8.15 17.23
C LEU A 176 7.59 8.45 17.48
N ASP A 177 8.46 7.91 16.64
CA ASP A 177 9.85 8.28 16.51
C ASP A 177 10.08 9.02 15.19
N VAL A 178 11.03 9.95 15.18
CA VAL A 178 11.35 10.78 14.02
C VAL A 178 12.86 10.85 13.89
N GLN A 179 13.37 10.34 12.77
CA GLN A 179 14.78 10.35 12.45
C GLN A 179 15.04 11.24 11.23
N LEU A 180 16.03 12.13 11.33
CA LEU A 180 16.51 12.88 10.17
C LEU A 180 17.46 11.99 9.37
N GLU A 181 17.09 11.69 8.13
CA GLU A 181 17.89 10.86 7.22
C GLU A 181 18.88 11.70 6.42
N GLY A 182 18.55 12.95 6.13
CA GLY A 182 19.40 13.78 5.27
C GLY A 182 18.90 15.19 5.12
N VAL A 183 19.83 16.12 4.94
CA VAL A 183 19.55 17.50 4.54
C VAL A 183 20.50 17.88 3.42
N ASP A 184 19.95 18.47 2.37
CA ASP A 184 20.68 18.92 1.20
C ASP A 184 20.27 20.35 0.86
N ASP A 185 21.22 21.27 0.95
CA ASP A 185 21.04 22.66 0.52
C ASP A 185 21.31 22.80 -0.98
N GLN A 186 20.28 23.20 -1.73
CA GLN A 186 20.34 23.43 -3.16
C GLN A 186 20.14 24.90 -3.48
N ALA A 187 20.47 25.29 -4.72
CA ALA A 187 20.43 26.67 -5.17
C ALA A 187 19.06 27.37 -4.96
N GLU A 188 17.95 26.64 -5.14
CA GLU A 188 16.60 27.22 -5.07
C GLU A 188 15.82 26.82 -3.80
N LYS A 189 16.24 25.74 -3.13
CA LYS A 189 15.55 25.20 -1.96
C LYS A 189 16.46 24.32 -1.12
N THR A 190 16.13 24.18 0.15
CA THR A 190 16.69 23.16 1.02
C THR A 190 15.74 21.97 1.07
N ILE A 191 16.30 20.77 1.02
CA ILE A 191 15.55 19.51 1.01
C ILE A 191 15.96 18.71 2.23
N ALA A 192 14.98 18.22 2.98
CA ALA A 192 15.22 17.34 4.12
C ALA A 192 14.44 16.04 3.92
N THR A 193 15.02 14.93 4.36
CA THR A 193 14.35 13.63 4.40
C THR A 193 14.27 13.18 5.83
N LEU A 194 13.06 12.85 6.31
CA LEU A 194 12.81 12.29 7.64
C LEU A 194 12.21 10.90 7.49
N THR A 195 12.47 10.03 8.45
CA THR A 195 11.73 8.78 8.66
C THR A 195 10.89 8.91 9.93
N PHE A 196 9.60 8.68 9.79
CA PHE A 196 8.64 8.57 10.88
C PHE A 196 8.36 7.09 11.11
N SER A 197 8.37 6.66 12.36
CA SER A 197 7.97 5.29 12.71
C SER A 197 7.17 5.25 14.01
N GLY A 198 6.30 4.27 14.16
CA GLY A 198 5.45 4.16 15.34
C GLY A 198 4.40 3.09 15.19
N VAL A 199 3.32 3.19 15.98
CA VAL A 199 2.17 2.30 15.90
C VAL A 199 0.93 3.12 15.59
N SER A 200 0.26 2.78 14.49
CA SER A 200 -1.00 3.41 14.05
C SER A 200 -2.20 2.57 14.50
N LYS A 201 -3.24 3.21 15.02
CA LYS A 201 -4.41 2.56 15.59
C LYS A 201 -5.68 3.16 15.04
N SER A 202 -6.65 2.31 14.71
CA SER A 202 -7.98 2.74 14.26
C SER A 202 -8.91 3.14 15.43
N SER A 203 -8.55 2.76 16.65
CA SER A 203 -9.27 3.06 17.90
C SER A 203 -8.32 3.00 19.10
N ARG A 204 -8.66 3.68 20.20
CA ARG A 204 -7.84 3.67 21.43
C ARG A 204 -7.70 2.29 22.08
N PHE A 205 -8.60 1.37 21.78
CA PHE A 205 -8.59 0.00 22.29
C PHE A 205 -7.93 -0.99 21.32
N ASP A 206 -7.55 -0.51 20.13
CA ASP A 206 -6.85 -1.30 19.13
C ASP A 206 -5.37 -1.48 19.54
N GLN A 207 -4.80 -2.64 19.18
CA GLN A 207 -3.37 -2.88 19.36
C GLN A 207 -2.55 -2.09 18.33
N GLY A 208 -3.17 -1.81 17.18
CA GLY A 208 -2.56 -1.04 16.10
C GLY A 208 -1.56 -1.84 15.28
N GLU A 209 -1.15 -1.22 14.18
CA GLU A 209 -0.18 -1.75 13.23
C GLU A 209 1.07 -0.87 13.23
N PRO A 210 2.28 -1.46 13.30
CA PRO A 210 3.50 -0.70 13.18
C PRO A 210 3.60 -0.09 11.79
N PHE A 211 4.06 1.15 11.71
CA PHE A 211 4.34 1.83 10.46
C PHE A 211 5.75 2.41 10.44
N SER A 212 6.28 2.57 9.23
CA SER A 212 7.49 3.32 8.94
C SER A 212 7.31 4.00 7.60
N GLU A 213 7.51 5.32 7.56
CA GLU A 213 7.41 6.09 6.33
C GLU A 213 8.45 7.20 6.29
N SER A 214 8.96 7.46 5.09
CA SER A 214 9.91 8.53 4.84
C SER A 214 9.23 9.69 4.14
N TRP A 215 9.44 10.89 4.67
CA TRP A 215 8.92 12.14 4.12
C TRP A 215 10.05 12.95 3.52
N ARG A 216 9.82 13.43 2.30
CA ARG A 216 10.65 14.44 1.65
C ARG A 216 10.02 15.80 1.93
N MET A 217 10.73 16.62 2.68
CA MET A 217 10.40 18.00 2.99
C MET A 217 11.19 18.95 2.09
N GLU A 218 10.57 20.04 1.69
CA GLU A 218 11.22 21.09 0.90
C GLU A 218 10.91 22.47 1.49
N ARG A 219 11.91 23.35 1.51
CA ARG A 219 11.79 24.74 1.94
C ARG A 219 12.45 25.64 0.92
N ALA A 220 11.69 26.60 0.40
CA ALA A 220 12.24 27.61 -0.51
C ALA A 220 13.33 28.45 0.18
N GLN A 221 14.28 28.97 -0.59
CA GLN A 221 15.27 29.90 -0.05
C GLN A 221 14.64 31.22 0.39
N GLY A 222 15.27 31.86 1.38
CA GLY A 222 14.83 33.13 1.94
C GLY A 222 14.27 33.01 3.37
N ASP A 223 13.91 34.17 3.92
CA ASP A 223 13.43 34.27 5.29
C ASP A 223 11.97 33.82 5.39
N ASN A 224 11.60 33.25 6.54
CA ASN A 224 10.24 32.84 6.90
C ASN A 224 9.54 31.90 5.89
N GLN A 225 10.28 31.19 5.05
CA GLN A 225 9.71 30.16 4.18
C GLN A 225 9.30 28.92 4.99
N PRO A 226 8.10 28.37 4.74
CA PRO A 226 7.64 27.16 5.42
C PRO A 226 8.37 25.92 4.87
N TRP A 227 8.40 24.87 5.68
CA TRP A 227 8.72 23.53 5.21
C TRP A 227 7.43 22.87 4.70
N LEU A 228 7.47 22.31 3.49
CA LEU A 228 6.33 21.65 2.86
C LEU A 228 6.66 20.20 2.55
N VAL A 229 5.71 19.29 2.75
CA VAL A 229 5.82 17.89 2.35
C VAL A 229 5.71 17.79 0.83
N ALA A 230 6.78 17.32 0.19
CA ALA A 230 6.86 17.11 -1.26
C ALA A 230 6.71 15.64 -1.67
N GLY A 231 6.91 14.71 -0.73
CA GLY A 231 6.88 13.27 -0.98
C GLY A 231 6.64 12.49 0.30
N ILE A 232 5.84 11.41 0.23
CA ILE A 232 5.66 10.43 1.31
C ILE A 232 5.90 9.04 0.71
N ARG A 233 6.63 8.18 1.42
CA ARG A 233 6.92 6.81 1.00
C ARG A 233 6.85 5.87 2.20
N GLN A 234 6.00 4.85 2.14
CA GLN A 234 6.04 3.74 3.12
C GLN A 234 7.31 2.89 2.92
N ASN A 235 7.97 2.53 4.01
CA ASN A 235 9.23 1.78 4.02
C ASN A 235 9.04 0.26 4.14
#